data_AF-A0A6G3BUC3-F1
#
_entry.id   AF-A0A6G3BUC3-F1
#
_cell.length_a   1.000
_cell.length_b   1.000
_cell.length_c   1.000
_cell.angle_alpha   90.00
_cell.angle_beta   90.00
_cell.angle_gamma   90.00
#
_symmetry.space_group_name_H-M   'P 1'
#
loop_
_entity.id
_entity.type
_entity.pdbx_description
1 polymer ?
#
loop_
_entity_poly.entity_id
_entity_poly.type
_entity_poly.pdbx_seq_one_letter_code
_entity_poly.pdbx_strand_id
1 'polypeptide(L)'
;MRTLIRFIAPAAALVSVLAVTPQASAAGHAPSGSSMRVPGTGVAFSENGARDARTRAIAAENPAAVSATATLCGSGYELEAAEQLPDARRFGTLFTYTKSTTSMSGACAVFDNNLGTAKRMKLKLCPNKTGVACKVDEGTYSQYAGPVKGEGNHDAGWNNCSRVTAIMWSSGVAIIDRARFVAPCD
;
A
#
# COMPACT_ATOMS: atom_id res chain seq x y z
N MET A 1 16.12 -9.67 -77.32
CA MET A 1 15.79 -8.34 -77.88
C MET A 1 14.29 -8.09 -77.73
N ARG A 2 13.91 -6.82 -77.47
CA ARG A 2 12.57 -6.19 -77.50
C ARG A 2 11.94 -5.82 -76.14
N THR A 3 12.48 -4.73 -75.61
CA THR A 3 11.85 -3.43 -75.31
C THR A 3 10.33 -3.34 -75.03
N LEU A 4 10.04 -2.84 -73.81
CA LEU A 4 9.01 -1.89 -73.31
C LEU A 4 7.86 -1.43 -74.24
N ILE A 5 6.66 -1.26 -73.66
CA ILE A 5 6.02 0.05 -73.38
C ILE A 5 4.78 -0.12 -72.46
N ARG A 6 4.65 0.80 -71.50
CA ARG A 6 3.56 1.05 -70.53
C ARG A 6 2.29 1.60 -71.19
N PHE A 7 1.11 1.43 -70.57
CA PHE A 7 0.07 2.46 -70.29
C PHE A 7 -0.99 1.82 -69.37
N ILE A 8 -0.98 2.08 -68.05
CA ILE A 8 -1.82 3.01 -67.25
C ILE A 8 -3.32 3.01 -67.64
N ALA A 9 -4.16 2.49 -66.74
CA ALA A 9 -5.56 2.87 -66.58
C ALA A 9 -5.85 3.04 -65.07
N PRO A 10 -6.50 4.14 -64.63
CA PRO A 10 -6.73 4.44 -63.22
C PRO A 10 -8.03 3.78 -62.75
N ALA A 11 -8.01 3.10 -61.59
CA ALA A 11 -9.23 2.62 -60.95
C ALA A 11 -9.31 3.21 -59.53
N ALA A 12 -10.38 3.98 -59.35
CA ALA A 12 -10.87 4.70 -58.18
C ALA A 12 -10.40 4.18 -56.81
N ALA A 13 -9.70 5.04 -56.06
CA ALA A 13 -9.51 4.88 -54.63
C ALA A 13 -10.80 5.32 -53.91
N LEU A 14 -11.52 4.37 -53.31
CA LEU A 14 -12.55 4.65 -52.31
C LEU A 14 -11.87 5.09 -51.01
N VAL A 15 -11.84 6.40 -50.76
CA VAL A 15 -11.42 6.95 -49.47
C VAL A 15 -12.58 6.78 -48.49
N SER A 16 -12.56 5.69 -47.73
CA SER A 16 -13.40 5.53 -46.56
C SER A 16 -12.89 6.45 -45.46
N VAL A 17 -13.54 7.58 -45.27
CA VAL A 17 -13.31 8.47 -44.12
C VAL A 17 -13.84 7.74 -42.89
N LEU A 18 -12.97 7.04 -42.17
CA LEU A 18 -13.25 6.62 -40.81
C LEU A 18 -13.37 7.89 -39.97
N ALA A 19 -14.61 8.26 -39.64
CA ALA A 19 -14.86 9.26 -38.62
C ALA A 19 -14.27 8.76 -37.30
N VAL A 20 -13.08 9.26 -36.95
CA VAL A 20 -12.59 9.22 -35.57
C VAL A 20 -13.49 10.18 -34.81
N THR A 21 -14.58 9.67 -34.25
CA THR A 21 -15.26 10.38 -33.17
C THR A 21 -14.25 10.46 -32.03
N PRO A 22 -13.88 11.65 -31.52
CA PRO A 22 -13.17 11.72 -30.27
C PRO A 22 -14.06 11.03 -29.25
N GLN A 23 -13.60 9.88 -28.72
CA GLN A 23 -14.19 9.33 -27.52
C GLN A 23 -13.88 10.37 -26.44
N ALA A 24 -14.82 11.28 -26.22
CA ALA A 24 -14.92 12.00 -24.99
C ALA A 24 -14.93 10.91 -23.92
N SER A 25 -13.79 10.73 -23.25
CA SER A 25 -13.72 9.99 -22.01
C SER A 25 -14.74 10.68 -21.12
N ALA A 26 -15.95 10.13 -21.08
CA ALA A 26 -16.88 10.42 -20.03
C ALA A 26 -16.05 10.25 -18.77
N ALA A 27 -15.84 11.35 -18.05
CA ALA A 27 -15.45 11.32 -16.67
C ALA A 27 -16.59 10.56 -15.97
N GLY A 28 -16.48 9.23 -16.03
CA GLY A 28 -17.30 8.32 -15.28
C GLY A 28 -17.15 8.81 -13.87
N HIS A 29 -18.26 9.29 -13.33
CA HIS A 29 -18.36 9.61 -11.93
C HIS A 29 -17.83 8.39 -11.21
N ALA A 30 -16.64 8.51 -10.60
CA ALA A 30 -16.10 7.47 -9.76
C ALA A 30 -17.22 7.17 -8.76
N PRO A 31 -17.70 5.92 -8.65
CA PRO A 31 -18.73 5.62 -7.70
C PRO A 31 -18.15 5.93 -6.32
N SER A 32 -18.63 7.03 -5.72
CA SER A 32 -18.46 7.35 -4.31
C SER A 32 -19.14 6.23 -3.53
N GLY A 33 -18.41 5.16 -3.21
CA GLY A 33 -18.97 4.06 -2.44
C GLY A 33 -18.31 2.68 -2.59
N SER A 34 -17.31 2.49 -3.46
CA SER A 34 -16.53 1.25 -3.47
C SER A 34 -15.10 1.52 -3.00
N SER A 35 -14.81 1.21 -1.74
CA SER A 35 -13.43 1.21 -1.23
C SER A 35 -12.57 0.34 -2.16
N MET A 36 -11.55 0.94 -2.77
CA MET A 36 -10.63 0.23 -3.64
C MET A 36 -10.02 -0.95 -2.87
N ARG A 37 -10.02 -2.16 -3.45
CA ARG A 37 -9.44 -3.35 -2.81
C ARG A 37 -8.08 -3.67 -3.38
N VAL A 38 -7.23 -4.27 -2.55
CA VAL A 38 -5.95 -4.81 -2.97
C VAL A 38 -6.21 -6.03 -3.87
N PRO A 39 -5.69 -6.06 -5.12
CA PRO A 39 -5.92 -7.16 -6.05
C PRO A 39 -5.57 -8.53 -5.43
N GLY A 40 -6.43 -9.52 -5.64
CA GLY A 40 -6.24 -10.87 -5.10
C GLY A 40 -6.52 -11.03 -3.61
N THR A 41 -7.11 -10.03 -2.94
CA THR A 41 -7.44 -10.09 -1.52
C THR A 41 -8.83 -9.49 -1.22
N GLY A 42 -9.32 -9.70 0.01
CA GLY A 42 -10.48 -9.00 0.56
C GLY A 42 -10.16 -7.66 1.23
N VAL A 43 -8.90 -7.22 1.24
CA VAL A 43 -8.45 -6.05 2.01
C VAL A 43 -8.75 -4.76 1.23
N ALA A 44 -9.43 -3.80 1.90
CA ALA A 44 -9.65 -2.47 1.36
C ALA A 44 -8.43 -1.57 1.59
N PHE A 45 -8.16 -0.66 0.66
CA PHE A 45 -7.31 0.49 0.90
C PHE A 45 -8.11 1.57 1.64
N SER A 46 -7.44 2.28 2.53
CA SER A 46 -7.88 3.60 2.99
C SER A 46 -7.90 4.60 1.82
N GLU A 47 -8.51 5.77 2.00
CA GLU A 47 -8.47 6.84 1.00
C GLU A 47 -7.02 7.23 0.61
N ASN A 48 -6.12 7.34 1.59
CA ASN A 48 -4.72 7.69 1.36
C ASN A 48 -3.95 6.55 0.68
N GLY A 49 -4.10 5.32 1.18
CA GLY A 49 -3.47 4.14 0.59
C GLY A 49 -3.93 3.91 -0.85
N ALA A 50 -5.20 4.22 -1.16
CA ALA A 50 -5.75 4.16 -2.51
C ALA A 50 -5.15 5.22 -3.43
N ARG A 51 -4.72 6.39 -2.92
CA ARG A 51 -4.07 7.46 -3.70
C ARG A 51 -2.57 7.21 -3.90
N ASP A 52 -1.89 6.53 -2.98
CA ASP A 52 -0.46 6.23 -3.09
C ASP A 52 -0.15 5.09 -4.06
N ALA A 53 0.41 5.44 -5.22
CA ALA A 53 0.80 4.48 -6.25
C ALA A 53 1.83 3.43 -5.79
N ARG A 54 2.77 3.82 -4.90
CA ARG A 54 3.79 2.90 -4.39
C ARG A 54 3.17 1.90 -3.43
N THR A 55 2.32 2.35 -2.52
CA THR A 55 1.54 1.47 -1.65
C THR A 55 0.71 0.48 -2.47
N ARG A 56 0.01 0.94 -3.50
CA ARG A 56 -0.78 0.06 -4.38
C ARG A 56 0.08 -0.99 -5.08
N ALA A 57 1.23 -0.60 -5.64
CA ALA A 57 2.14 -1.51 -6.31
C ALA A 57 2.68 -2.59 -5.37
N ILE A 58 3.19 -2.19 -4.20
CA ILE A 58 3.73 -3.12 -3.20
C ILE A 58 2.64 -4.09 -2.71
N ALA A 59 1.42 -3.59 -2.48
CA ALA A 59 0.30 -4.42 -2.05
C ALA A 59 -0.12 -5.43 -3.13
N ALA A 60 -0.18 -5.02 -4.39
CA ALA A 60 -0.52 -5.89 -5.52
C ALA A 60 0.54 -6.97 -5.79
N GLU A 61 1.82 -6.66 -5.56
CA GLU A 61 2.91 -7.64 -5.65
C GLU A 61 2.89 -8.66 -4.51
N ASN A 62 2.27 -8.33 -3.36
CA ASN A 62 2.35 -9.12 -2.14
C ASN A 62 0.98 -9.39 -1.48
N PRO A 63 0.00 -9.93 -2.22
CA PRO A 63 -1.38 -10.07 -1.74
C PRO A 63 -1.50 -11.01 -0.54
N ALA A 64 -0.65 -12.04 -0.46
CA ALA A 64 -0.62 -12.96 0.67
C ALA A 64 -0.17 -12.26 1.96
N ALA A 65 0.90 -11.46 1.89
CA ALA A 65 1.38 -10.69 3.04
C ALA A 65 0.32 -9.68 3.50
N VAL A 66 -0.29 -8.95 2.57
CA VAL A 66 -1.37 -7.99 2.87
C VAL A 66 -2.57 -8.67 3.57
N SER A 67 -2.96 -9.85 3.10
CA SER A 67 -4.07 -10.61 3.72
C SER A 67 -3.72 -11.07 5.14
N ALA A 68 -2.51 -11.57 5.33
CA ALA A 68 -2.03 -12.03 6.63
C ALA A 68 -1.94 -10.87 7.63
N THR A 69 -1.30 -9.76 7.26
CA THR A 69 -1.12 -8.62 8.15
C THR A 69 -2.42 -7.86 8.41
N ALA A 70 -3.35 -7.79 7.46
CA ALA A 70 -4.69 -7.26 7.70
C ALA A 70 -5.47 -8.14 8.71
N THR A 71 -5.35 -9.47 8.61
CA THR A 71 -5.97 -10.40 9.56
C THR A 71 -5.42 -10.20 10.98
N LEU A 72 -4.11 -9.95 11.11
CA LEU A 72 -3.48 -9.62 12.40
C LEU A 72 -4.03 -8.33 13.00
N CYS A 73 -4.27 -7.29 12.19
CA CYS A 73 -4.88 -6.05 12.67
C CYS A 73 -6.36 -6.21 13.07
N GLY A 74 -7.08 -7.07 12.36
CA GLY A 74 -8.47 -7.42 12.60
C GLY A 74 -9.46 -6.63 11.74
N SER A 75 -10.75 -6.88 11.96
CA SER A 75 -11.83 -6.33 11.14
C SER A 75 -11.93 -4.81 11.20
N GLY A 76 -12.27 -4.19 10.06
CA GLY A 76 -12.50 -2.75 9.92
C GLY A 76 -11.21 -1.93 9.74
N TYR A 77 -10.07 -2.60 9.68
CA TYR A 77 -8.80 -1.96 9.30
C TYR A 77 -8.63 -1.97 7.78
N GLU A 78 -8.27 -0.81 7.24
CA GLU A 78 -7.98 -0.60 5.83
C GLU A 78 -6.48 -0.32 5.64
N LEU A 79 -5.92 -0.75 4.52
CA LEU A 79 -4.50 -0.58 4.23
C LEU A 79 -4.20 0.90 4.00
N GLU A 80 -3.39 1.48 4.89
CA GLU A 80 -2.96 2.87 4.86
C GLU A 80 -1.68 3.02 4.05
N ALA A 81 -0.71 2.13 4.27
CA ALA A 81 0.53 2.13 3.53
C ALA A 81 1.23 0.78 3.57
N ALA A 82 1.98 0.51 2.52
CA ALA A 82 2.92 -0.61 2.42
C ALA A 82 4.27 -0.07 1.94
N GLU A 83 5.33 -0.25 2.73
CA GLU A 83 6.66 0.26 2.43
C GLU A 83 7.70 -0.87 2.46
N GLN A 84 8.36 -1.11 1.33
CA GLN A 84 9.54 -1.99 1.28
C GLN A 84 10.74 -1.29 1.91
N LEU A 85 11.41 -2.00 2.82
CA LEU A 85 12.50 -1.48 3.65
C LEU A 85 13.78 -2.31 3.49
N PRO A 86 14.96 -1.68 3.63
CA PRO A 86 15.13 -0.22 3.74
C PRO A 86 14.85 0.52 2.41
N ASP A 87 14.84 -0.21 1.31
CA ASP A 87 14.69 0.26 -0.06
C ASP A 87 14.36 -0.96 -0.97
N ALA A 88 14.75 -0.91 -2.25
CA ALA A 88 14.58 -2.00 -3.21
C ALA A 88 15.25 -3.32 -2.80
N ARG A 89 16.20 -3.32 -1.84
CA ARG A 89 16.77 -4.54 -1.26
C ARG A 89 15.75 -5.39 -0.51
N ARG A 90 14.65 -4.78 -0.05
CA ARG A 90 13.48 -5.44 0.54
C ARG A 90 13.85 -6.48 1.61
N PHE A 91 14.56 -6.06 2.64
CA PHE A 91 14.82 -6.88 3.82
C PHE A 91 13.56 -7.07 4.67
N GLY A 92 12.64 -6.12 4.63
CA GLY A 92 11.34 -6.24 5.24
C GLY A 92 10.31 -5.35 4.59
N THR A 93 9.04 -5.51 4.95
CA THR A 93 7.94 -4.65 4.48
C THR A 93 7.14 -4.16 5.68
N LEU A 94 7.02 -2.85 5.84
CA LEU A 94 6.21 -2.24 6.88
C LEU A 94 4.81 -1.96 6.35
N PHE A 95 3.82 -2.62 6.95
CA PHE A 95 2.41 -2.39 6.68
C PHE A 95 1.78 -1.58 7.80
N THR A 96 1.03 -0.56 7.44
CA THR A 96 0.19 0.18 8.39
C THR A 96 -1.25 0.17 7.93
N TYR A 97 -2.14 0.06 8.91
CA TYR A 97 -3.57 0.02 8.71
C TYR A 97 -4.24 1.05 9.61
N THR A 98 -5.28 1.69 9.09
CA THR A 98 -6.12 2.63 9.83
C THR A 98 -7.51 2.06 9.97
N LYS A 99 -8.19 2.46 11.05
CA LYS A 99 -9.59 2.18 11.28
C LYS A 99 -10.26 3.51 11.63
N SER A 100 -11.37 3.80 10.98
CA SER A 100 -12.18 4.96 11.28
C SER A 100 -13.66 4.59 11.20
N THR A 101 -14.38 4.86 12.28
CA THR A 101 -15.84 4.72 12.38
C THR A 101 -16.38 6.00 12.99
N THR A 102 -17.70 6.11 13.21
CA THR A 102 -18.30 7.30 13.83
C THR A 102 -17.89 7.55 15.28
N SER A 103 -17.35 6.55 15.98
CA SER A 103 -17.08 6.62 17.42
C SER A 103 -15.68 6.16 17.79
N MET A 104 -14.90 5.67 16.83
CA MET A 104 -13.62 5.03 17.09
C MET A 104 -12.65 5.24 15.94
N SER A 105 -11.43 5.59 16.29
CA SER A 105 -10.27 5.62 15.41
C SER A 105 -9.20 4.66 15.91
N GLY A 106 -8.36 4.17 15.00
CA GLY A 106 -7.27 3.29 15.36
C GLY A 106 -6.17 3.21 14.32
N ALA A 107 -5.02 2.78 14.78
CA ALA A 107 -3.89 2.37 13.96
C ALA A 107 -3.43 0.97 14.33
N CYS A 108 -2.94 0.27 13.33
CA CYS A 108 -2.24 -0.98 13.48
C CYS A 108 -1.00 -0.97 12.58
N ALA A 109 0.09 -1.53 13.05
CA ALA A 109 1.28 -1.76 12.25
C ALA A 109 1.76 -3.20 12.40
N VAL A 110 2.24 -3.76 11.29
CA VAL A 110 2.87 -5.08 11.22
C VAL A 110 4.13 -4.96 10.36
N PHE A 111 5.22 -5.56 10.81
CA PHE A 111 6.51 -5.51 10.12
C PHE A 111 6.91 -6.91 9.66
N ASP A 112 6.92 -7.10 8.35
CA ASP A 112 7.24 -8.35 7.65
C ASP A 112 8.76 -8.53 7.47
N ASN A 113 9.23 -9.75 7.67
CA ASN A 113 10.60 -10.19 7.47
C ASN A 113 10.72 -10.90 6.11
N ASN A 114 11.41 -10.26 5.17
CA ASN A 114 11.58 -10.79 3.82
C ASN A 114 12.93 -11.52 3.62
N LEU A 115 13.70 -11.79 4.68
CA LEU A 115 15.02 -12.43 4.61
C LEU A 115 15.01 -13.96 4.74
N GLY A 116 13.84 -14.59 4.87
CA GLY A 116 13.69 -16.05 4.93
C GLY A 116 14.32 -16.73 6.15
N THR A 117 14.88 -15.95 7.08
CA THR A 117 15.55 -16.41 8.30
C THR A 117 15.10 -15.54 9.45
N ALA A 118 14.98 -16.10 10.64
CA ALA A 118 14.57 -15.31 11.80
C ALA A 118 15.52 -14.13 12.04
N LYS A 119 14.95 -12.97 12.36
CA LYS A 119 15.69 -11.74 12.63
C LYS A 119 15.20 -11.15 13.94
N ARG A 120 16.12 -10.52 14.67
CA ARG A 120 15.73 -9.63 15.75
C ARG A 120 15.05 -8.43 15.12
N MET A 121 13.83 -8.13 15.56
CA MET A 121 13.02 -7.04 15.04
C MET A 121 12.35 -6.31 16.21
N LYS A 122 12.07 -5.03 16.01
CA LYS A 122 11.32 -4.20 16.93
C LYS A 122 10.33 -3.37 16.13
N LEU A 123 9.08 -3.40 16.57
CA LEU A 123 8.03 -2.55 16.05
C LEU A 123 7.44 -1.75 17.20
N LYS A 124 7.39 -0.43 17.05
CA LYS A 124 6.84 0.49 18.05
C LYS A 124 5.79 1.38 17.42
N LEU A 125 4.65 1.53 18.08
CA LEU A 125 3.58 2.47 17.70
C LEU A 125 3.35 3.45 18.86
N CYS A 126 3.55 4.73 18.59
CA CYS A 126 3.30 5.81 19.53
C CYS A 126 2.09 6.63 19.06
N PRO A 127 1.07 6.84 19.90
CA PRO A 127 -0.04 7.71 19.56
C PRO A 127 0.43 9.17 19.45
N ASN A 128 -0.28 9.98 18.66
CA ASN A 128 -0.11 11.43 18.64
C ASN A 128 -0.82 12.08 19.84
N LYS A 129 -0.49 11.62 21.05
CA LYS A 129 -1.09 12.11 22.29
C LYS A 129 -0.12 12.00 23.44
N THR A 130 -0.01 13.08 24.20
CA THR A 130 0.81 13.11 25.43
C THR A 130 0.18 12.23 26.51
N GLY A 131 1.02 11.64 27.36
CA GLY A 131 0.56 10.81 28.48
C GLY A 131 0.04 9.41 28.10
N VAL A 132 0.01 9.06 26.81
CA VAL A 132 -0.34 7.71 26.35
C VAL A 132 0.92 6.95 25.97
N ALA A 133 1.12 5.77 26.57
CA ALA A 133 2.30 4.95 26.33
C ALA A 133 2.33 4.39 24.90
N CYS A 134 3.53 4.35 24.30
CA CYS A 134 3.73 3.63 23.06
C CYS A 134 3.60 2.13 23.27
N LYS A 135 3.06 1.44 22.27
CA LYS A 135 3.05 -0.03 22.22
C LYS A 135 4.29 -0.52 21.48
N VAL A 136 4.89 -1.59 21.99
CA VAL A 136 6.13 -2.15 21.46
C VAL A 136 5.97 -3.66 21.35
N ASP A 137 6.45 -4.22 20.25
CA ASP A 137 6.72 -5.64 20.07
C ASP A 137 8.19 -5.77 19.67
N GLU A 138 8.96 -6.54 20.43
CA GLU A 138 10.39 -6.75 20.20
C GLU A 138 10.76 -8.20 20.49
N GLY A 139 11.49 -8.82 19.58
CA GLY A 139 11.78 -10.24 19.64
C GLY A 139 12.53 -10.73 18.41
N THR A 140 12.60 -12.06 18.27
CA THR A 140 13.18 -12.72 17.10
C THR A 140 12.06 -13.40 16.32
N TYR A 141 11.80 -12.93 15.10
CA TYR A 141 10.66 -13.36 14.29
C TYR A 141 11.11 -13.93 12.95
N SER A 142 10.51 -15.07 12.57
CA SER A 142 10.69 -15.69 11.26
C SER A 142 9.85 -15.02 10.17
N GLN A 143 8.73 -14.39 10.53
CA GLN A 143 7.77 -13.82 9.58
C GLN A 143 7.39 -12.38 9.96
N TYR A 144 6.67 -12.18 11.06
CA TYR A 144 6.11 -10.87 11.40
C TYR A 144 6.46 -10.45 12.81
N ALA A 145 6.85 -9.18 12.98
CA ALA A 145 6.75 -8.47 14.25
C ALA A 145 5.46 -7.65 14.28
N GLY A 146 4.79 -7.60 15.42
CA GLY A 146 3.46 -7.05 15.61
C GLY A 146 2.36 -8.12 15.59
N PRO A 147 1.08 -7.70 15.61
CA PRO A 147 0.62 -6.33 15.42
C PRO A 147 0.84 -5.46 16.67
N VAL A 148 1.36 -4.25 16.48
CA VAL A 148 1.19 -3.18 17.49
C VAL A 148 -0.01 -2.35 17.09
N LYS A 149 -1.02 -2.31 17.96
CA LYS A 149 -2.34 -1.75 17.63
C LYS A 149 -2.89 -0.87 18.75
N GLY A 150 -3.42 0.29 18.40
CA GLY A 150 -4.18 1.14 19.30
C GLY A 150 -5.52 1.55 18.70
N GLU A 151 -6.55 1.54 19.53
CA GLU A 151 -7.92 1.96 19.21
C GLU A 151 -8.43 2.83 20.35
N GLY A 152 -9.30 3.78 20.05
CA GLY A 152 -9.98 4.61 21.03
C GLY A 152 -10.96 5.57 20.36
N ASN A 153 -11.58 6.47 21.12
CA ASN A 153 -12.35 7.57 20.52
C ASN A 153 -11.45 8.43 19.60
N HIS A 154 -12.04 9.31 18.81
CA HIS A 154 -11.26 10.16 17.88
C HIS A 154 -10.17 10.99 18.59
N ASP A 155 -10.37 11.32 19.86
CA ASP A 155 -9.41 12.05 20.69
C ASP A 155 -8.30 11.18 21.30
N ALA A 156 -8.30 9.86 21.05
CA ALA A 156 -7.29 8.94 21.58
C ALA A 156 -5.94 9.08 20.84
N GLY A 157 -5.93 9.73 19.67
CA GLY A 157 -4.70 10.05 18.93
C GLY A 157 -4.04 8.85 18.27
N TRP A 158 -4.77 7.75 18.06
CA TRP A 158 -4.20 6.52 17.50
C TRP A 158 -4.14 6.48 15.97
N ASN A 159 -4.89 7.28 15.22
CA ASN A 159 -4.84 7.27 13.75
C ASN A 159 -3.80 8.28 13.22
N ASN A 160 -4.20 9.53 13.02
CA ASN A 160 -3.42 10.57 12.37
C ASN A 160 -2.21 10.91 13.23
N CYS A 161 -1.08 11.14 12.57
CA CYS A 161 0.21 11.45 13.21
C CYS A 161 0.74 10.41 14.21
N SER A 162 0.08 9.25 14.38
CA SER A 162 0.67 8.18 15.18
C SER A 162 1.96 7.72 14.52
N ARG A 163 3.04 7.63 15.30
CA ARG A 163 4.37 7.33 14.77
C ARG A 163 4.67 5.86 14.95
N VAL A 164 5.00 5.19 13.85
CA VAL A 164 5.52 3.83 13.84
C VAL A 164 7.03 3.84 13.64
N THR A 165 7.75 3.00 14.38
CA THR A 165 9.18 2.75 14.22
C THR A 165 9.40 1.25 14.01
N ALA A 166 10.04 0.88 12.90
CA ALA A 166 10.42 -0.49 12.56
C ALA A 166 11.95 -0.59 12.52
N ILE A 167 12.50 -1.53 13.29
CA ILE A 167 13.95 -1.79 13.36
C ILE A 167 14.19 -3.28 13.15
N MET A 168 15.18 -3.63 12.34
CA MET A 168 15.62 -5.00 12.12
C MET A 168 17.14 -5.07 12.25
N TRP A 169 17.64 -6.08 12.96
CA TRP A 169 19.07 -6.29 13.13
C TRP A 169 19.56 -7.53 12.41
N SER A 170 20.78 -7.45 11.90
CA SER A 170 21.58 -8.58 11.44
C SER A 170 22.98 -8.45 12.00
N SER A 171 23.49 -9.50 12.64
CA SER A 171 24.83 -9.53 13.26
C SER A 171 25.11 -8.34 14.19
N GLY A 172 24.11 -7.91 14.94
CA GLY A 172 24.21 -6.77 15.88
C GLY A 172 24.05 -5.38 15.25
N VAL A 173 23.99 -5.27 13.93
CA VAL A 173 23.83 -3.99 13.21
C VAL A 173 22.39 -3.82 12.76
N ALA A 174 21.83 -2.62 12.93
CA ALA A 174 20.50 -2.29 12.40
C ALA A 174 20.58 -2.17 10.87
N ILE A 175 19.97 -3.13 10.16
CA ILE A 175 19.88 -3.14 8.70
C ILE A 175 18.59 -2.46 8.19
N ILE A 176 17.62 -2.29 9.09
CA ILE A 176 16.48 -1.39 8.94
C ILE A 176 16.38 -0.58 10.23
N ASP A 177 16.25 0.73 10.11
CA ASP A 177 15.81 1.65 11.16
C ASP A 177 14.96 2.73 10.48
N ARG A 178 13.63 2.55 10.55
CA ARG A 178 12.67 3.40 9.84
C ARG A 178 11.63 3.91 10.82
N ALA A 179 11.43 5.23 10.85
CA ALA A 179 10.28 5.87 11.45
C ALA A 179 9.40 6.51 10.37
N ARG A 180 8.08 6.40 10.54
CA ARG A 180 7.08 7.10 9.73
C ARG A 180 5.79 7.31 10.51
N PHE A 181 4.90 8.15 9.99
CA PHE A 181 3.54 8.22 10.49
C PHE A 181 2.71 7.08 9.90
N VAL A 182 1.75 6.58 10.69
CA VAL A 182 0.78 5.59 10.24
C VAL A 182 -0.05 6.15 9.09
N ALA A 183 -0.67 7.31 9.34
CA ALA A 183 -1.42 8.12 8.39
C ALA A 183 -0.87 9.56 8.37
N PRO A 184 -1.16 10.35 7.32
CA PRO A 184 -0.77 11.76 7.24
C PRO A 184 -1.12 12.58 8.48
N CYS A 185 -0.34 13.66 8.66
CA CYS A 185 -0.61 14.72 9.62
C CYS A 185 -1.22 15.88 8.86
N ASP A 186 -2.52 16.09 9.04
CA ASP A 186 -3.21 17.28 8.56
C ASP A 186 -3.23 18.36 9.64
#